data_AF-A0A5E5P1Z9-F1
#
_entry.id   AF-A0A5E5P1Z9-F1
#
_cell.length_a   1.000
_cell.length_b   1.000
_cell.length_c   1.000
_cell.angle_alpha   90.00
_cell.angle_beta   90.00
_cell.angle_gamma   90.00
#
_symmetry.space_group_name_H-M   'P 1'
#
loop_
_entity.id
_entity.type
_entity.pdbx_description
1 polymer ?
#
loop_
_entity_poly.entity_id
_entity_poly.type
_entity_poly.pdbx_seq_one_letter_code
_entity_poly.pdbx_strand_id
1 'polypeptide(L)'
;MKLKWLRLVPTIFSVWITGVMALASTTSFAASAVAGVRTVNGLRYVYVTNQTSMAKAKLAALDRCRTRLAPGSRGGRCEVLMAGNGPAYWAVVHASNGEVGVALGDTQTSAVQDAFVVCQRGGQCSTDGAYIWFDSGQRPGMRLPPPQAAQPQPAQCKIPAGQVIRMQTRCINGECTRTYENGCTVRFQAARCLDRETNSYVWKPNGCDEES
;
A
#
# COMPACT_ATOMS: atom_id res chain seq x y z
N MET A 1 44.57 -29.45 62.65
CA MET A 1 43.69 -29.66 63.82
C MET A 1 43.29 -28.29 64.37
N LYS A 2 42.01 -28.12 64.72
CA LYS A 2 41.37 -26.95 65.36
C LYS A 2 41.01 -25.74 64.47
N LEU A 3 39.85 -25.93 63.83
CA LEU A 3 38.81 -24.94 63.59
C LEU A 3 38.38 -24.26 64.90
N LYS A 4 38.11 -22.94 64.89
CA LYS A 4 36.89 -22.27 65.39
C LYS A 4 37.13 -20.80 65.72
N TRP A 5 36.24 -19.96 65.19
CA TRP A 5 35.64 -18.73 65.76
C TRP A 5 35.34 -17.77 64.60
N LEU A 6 34.19 -17.12 64.46
CA LEU A 6 33.18 -16.74 65.44
C LEU A 6 31.89 -16.28 64.71
N ARG A 7 30.74 -16.58 65.32
CA ARG A 7 29.51 -15.77 65.41
C ARG A 7 28.50 -15.68 64.25
N LEU A 8 27.30 -16.16 64.61
CA LEU A 8 25.98 -15.81 64.11
C LEU A 8 25.70 -14.30 64.17
N VAL A 9 24.93 -13.80 63.20
CA VAL A 9 23.79 -12.89 63.41
C VAL A 9 22.70 -13.24 62.39
N PRO A 10 21.44 -13.52 62.81
CA PRO A 10 20.29 -13.56 61.93
C PRO A 10 19.64 -12.17 61.89
N THR A 11 19.33 -11.66 60.70
CA THR A 11 18.47 -10.47 60.58
C THR A 11 17.50 -10.66 59.42
N ILE A 12 16.29 -11.05 59.83
CA ILE A 12 15.04 -10.88 59.10
C ILE A 12 14.93 -9.39 58.75
N PHE A 13 14.81 -8.99 57.49
CA PHE A 13 14.13 -7.75 57.14
C PHE A 13 13.72 -7.69 55.65
N SER A 14 12.41 -7.45 55.47
CA SER A 14 11.78 -6.68 54.39
C SER A 14 11.82 -7.23 52.96
N VAL A 15 10.71 -7.89 52.64
CA VAL A 15 9.92 -7.73 51.41
C VAL A 15 10.09 -6.33 50.80
N TRP A 16 10.75 -6.26 49.64
CA TRP A 16 10.51 -5.22 48.65
C TRP A 16 10.37 -5.92 47.31
N ILE A 17 9.13 -6.25 46.96
CA ILE A 17 8.75 -6.56 45.59
C ILE A 17 8.85 -5.22 44.84
N THR A 18 10.03 -4.89 44.34
CA THR A 18 10.17 -3.92 43.26
C THR A 18 9.57 -4.56 42.01
N GLY A 19 8.25 -4.44 41.90
CA GLY A 19 7.53 -4.62 40.65
C GLY A 19 8.00 -3.54 39.69
N VAL A 20 9.07 -3.82 38.96
CA VAL A 20 9.42 -3.08 37.76
C VAL A 20 8.27 -3.33 36.79
N MET A 21 7.28 -2.44 36.79
CA MET A 21 6.40 -2.25 35.65
C MET A 21 7.30 -1.82 34.50
N ALA A 22 7.84 -2.81 33.79
CA ALA A 22 8.36 -2.61 32.46
C ALA A 22 7.19 -2.09 31.64
N LEU A 23 7.09 -0.77 31.51
CA LEU A 23 6.39 -0.12 30.44
C LEU A 23 6.95 -0.73 29.15
N ALA A 24 6.30 -1.78 28.67
CA ALA A 24 6.50 -2.30 27.34
C ALA A 24 6.10 -1.15 26.42
N SER A 25 7.09 -0.30 26.14
CA SER A 25 7.00 0.74 25.14
C SER A 25 6.73 -0.02 23.87
N THR A 26 5.47 -0.06 23.45
CA THR A 26 5.09 -0.62 22.16
C THR A 26 5.95 0.13 21.16
N THR A 27 6.93 -0.56 20.60
CA THR A 27 7.84 0.04 19.64
C THR A 27 7.00 0.34 18.41
N SER A 28 6.54 1.59 18.34
CA SER A 28 5.85 2.12 17.19
C SER A 28 6.84 2.12 16.03
N PHE A 29 6.71 1.13 15.15
CA PHE A 29 7.35 1.12 13.85
C PHE A 29 6.50 2.02 12.96
N ALA A 30 7.07 3.12 12.48
CA ALA A 30 6.29 4.17 11.86
C ALA A 30 7.02 4.94 10.78
N ALA A 31 8.20 4.50 10.32
CA ALA A 31 8.94 5.28 9.32
C ALA A 31 9.26 4.49 8.06
N SER A 32 9.11 5.18 6.94
CA SER A 32 9.50 4.72 5.61
C SER A 32 10.43 5.72 4.95
N ALA A 33 11.24 5.22 4.04
CA ALA A 33 12.11 6.06 3.22
C ALA A 33 12.31 5.45 1.84
N VAL A 34 12.50 6.34 0.87
CA VAL A 34 12.85 6.01 -0.51
C VAL A 34 14.24 6.57 -0.77
N ALA A 35 15.13 5.75 -1.31
CA ALA A 35 16.46 6.15 -1.74
C ALA A 35 16.68 5.71 -3.19
N GLY A 36 17.49 6.45 -3.92
CA GLY A 36 17.77 6.15 -5.32
C GLY A 36 19.13 6.59 -5.76
N VAL A 37 19.49 6.15 -6.97
CA VAL A 37 20.72 6.50 -7.66
C VAL A 37 20.37 7.04 -9.04
N ARG A 38 20.94 8.19 -9.39
CA ARG A 38 20.83 8.75 -10.73
C ARG A 38 21.78 8.01 -11.66
N THR A 39 21.24 7.51 -12.77
CA THR A 39 21.99 6.84 -13.83
C THR A 39 21.78 7.57 -15.14
N VAL A 40 22.55 7.20 -16.18
CA VAL A 40 22.37 7.72 -17.54
C VAL A 40 20.98 7.41 -18.12
N ASN A 41 20.28 6.40 -17.58
CA ASN A 41 18.95 5.97 -18.02
C ASN A 41 17.84 6.46 -17.06
N GLY A 42 18.13 7.45 -16.21
CA GLY A 42 17.19 7.98 -15.22
C GLY A 42 17.46 7.49 -13.79
N LEU A 43 16.52 7.78 -12.90
CA LEU A 43 16.60 7.49 -11.48
C LEU A 43 16.09 6.07 -11.19
N ARG A 44 16.93 5.25 -10.57
CA ARG A 44 16.53 3.96 -9.99
C ARG A 44 16.34 4.13 -8.50
N TYR A 45 15.30 3.55 -7.91
CA TYR A 45 15.02 3.70 -6.48
C TYR A 45 14.68 2.38 -5.80
N VAL A 46 14.80 2.40 -4.48
CA VAL A 46 14.35 1.38 -3.54
C VAL A 46 13.59 2.07 -2.41
N TYR A 47 12.69 1.33 -1.78
CA TYR A 47 12.01 1.79 -0.58
C TYR A 47 12.18 0.79 0.57
N VAL A 48 12.05 1.30 1.78
CA VAL A 48 11.96 0.54 3.02
C VAL A 48 10.79 1.05 3.83
N THR A 49 10.13 0.13 4.52
CA THR A 49 8.98 0.44 5.38
C THR A 49 9.19 -0.11 6.80
N ASN A 50 8.26 0.20 7.70
CA ASN A 50 8.17 -0.38 9.04
C ASN A 50 9.43 -0.18 9.90
N GLN A 51 10.07 0.99 9.82
CA GLN A 51 11.26 1.31 10.61
C GLN A 51 10.88 2.02 11.90
N THR A 52 11.65 1.83 12.97
CA THR A 52 11.34 2.42 14.30
C THR A 52 11.50 3.93 14.34
N SER A 53 12.16 4.54 13.34
CA SER A 53 12.34 5.99 13.25
C SER A 53 12.74 6.40 11.83
N MET A 54 12.52 7.67 11.48
CA MET A 54 12.97 8.21 10.19
C MET A 54 14.47 8.08 9.98
N ALA A 55 15.26 8.21 11.05
CA ALA A 55 16.71 8.02 10.97
C ALA A 55 17.06 6.59 10.54
N LYS A 56 16.44 5.58 11.14
CA LYS A 56 16.63 4.18 10.72
C LYS A 56 16.10 3.94 9.32
N ALA A 57 14.98 4.54 8.93
CA ALA A 57 14.45 4.44 7.57
C ALA A 57 15.42 4.98 6.52
N LYS A 58 15.97 6.17 6.73
CA LYS A 58 16.96 6.76 5.83
C LYS A 58 18.19 5.87 5.70
N LEU A 59 18.73 5.39 6.82
CA LEU A 59 19.91 4.52 6.82
C LEU A 59 19.63 3.19 6.09
N ALA A 60 18.50 2.54 6.39
CA ALA A 60 18.11 1.29 5.74
C ALA A 60 17.85 1.46 4.23
N ALA A 61 17.24 2.57 3.82
CA ALA A 61 17.03 2.87 2.41
C ALA A 61 18.36 3.07 1.66
N LEU A 62 19.29 3.83 2.26
CA LEU A 62 20.63 4.05 1.68
C LEU A 62 21.43 2.75 1.58
N ASP A 63 21.41 1.93 2.62
CA ASP A 63 22.10 0.64 2.64
C ASP A 63 21.55 -0.30 1.55
N ARG A 64 20.22 -0.40 1.46
CA ARG A 64 19.54 -1.16 0.41
C ARG A 64 19.84 -0.62 -0.99
N CYS A 65 19.92 0.71 -1.16
CA CYS A 65 20.26 1.34 -2.42
C CYS A 65 21.68 0.97 -2.85
N ARG A 66 22.67 1.10 -1.96
CA ARG A 66 24.07 0.75 -2.24
C ARG A 66 24.21 -0.72 -2.61
N THR A 67 23.54 -1.59 -1.87
CA THR A 67 23.60 -3.03 -2.10
C THR A 67 22.95 -3.46 -3.41
N ARG A 68 21.80 -2.85 -3.79
CA ARG A 68 21.00 -3.31 -4.95
C ARG A 68 21.21 -2.53 -6.24
N LEU A 69 21.51 -1.23 -6.14
CA LEU A 69 21.50 -0.32 -7.27
C LEU A 69 22.86 0.30 -7.58
N ALA A 70 23.74 0.40 -6.58
CA ALA A 70 25.10 0.91 -6.75
C ALA A 70 26.17 -0.06 -6.22
N PRO A 71 26.18 -1.35 -6.65
CA PRO A 71 27.22 -2.28 -6.22
C PRO A 71 28.58 -1.84 -6.81
N GLY A 72 29.57 -1.64 -5.93
CA GLY A 72 30.92 -1.25 -6.31
C GLY A 72 31.13 0.27 -6.51
N SER A 73 32.36 0.67 -6.82
CA SER A 73 32.79 2.08 -6.86
C SER A 73 32.31 2.90 -8.06
N ARG A 74 31.64 2.26 -9.04
CA ARG A 74 31.08 2.91 -10.25
C ARG A 74 29.57 3.10 -10.19
N GLY A 75 28.89 2.50 -9.22
CA GLY A 75 27.48 2.77 -8.97
C GLY A 75 27.34 4.19 -8.45
N GLY A 76 26.52 5.03 -9.11
CA GLY A 76 26.35 6.42 -8.73
C GLY A 76 26.00 6.63 -7.25
N ARG A 77 26.02 7.88 -6.79
CA ARG A 77 25.75 8.20 -5.39
C ARG A 77 24.29 7.90 -5.04
N CYS A 78 24.09 6.96 -4.10
CA CYS A 78 22.79 6.71 -3.49
C CYS A 78 22.40 7.88 -2.57
N GLU A 79 21.19 8.40 -2.76
CA GLU A 79 20.65 9.53 -2.00
C GLU A 79 19.24 9.23 -1.52
N VAL A 80 18.87 9.79 -0.38
CA VAL A 80 17.49 9.71 0.13
C VAL A 80 16.64 10.70 -0.67
N LEU A 81 15.61 10.19 -1.35
CA LEU A 81 14.66 10.98 -2.11
C LEU A 81 13.56 11.54 -1.20
N MET A 82 13.07 10.71 -0.29
CA MET A 82 12.08 11.10 0.70
C MET A 82 12.12 10.18 1.91
N ALA A 83 11.75 10.69 3.09
CA ALA A 83 11.48 9.91 4.27
C ALA A 83 10.32 10.54 5.03
N GLY A 84 9.49 9.72 5.66
CA GLY A 84 8.28 10.16 6.32
C GLY A 84 7.85 9.16 7.37
N ASN A 85 6.99 9.63 8.28
CA ASN A 85 6.34 8.75 9.22
C ASN A 85 4.95 8.36 8.71
N GLY A 86 4.57 7.11 8.89
CA GLY A 86 3.20 6.63 8.78
C GLY A 86 2.34 6.99 10.00
N PRO A 87 1.03 6.68 9.96
CA PRO A 87 0.41 5.94 8.87
C PRO A 87 0.17 6.86 7.67
N ALA A 88 0.56 6.43 6.46
CA ALA A 88 0.43 7.24 5.24
C ALA A 88 0.46 6.37 3.97
N TYR A 89 -0.23 6.82 2.92
CA TYR A 89 0.00 6.35 1.56
C TYR A 89 1.25 7.01 1.00
N TRP A 90 2.00 6.23 0.23
CA TRP A 90 3.17 6.68 -0.50
C TRP A 90 2.94 6.45 -1.98
N ALA A 91 3.43 7.37 -2.81
CA ALA A 91 3.38 7.23 -4.25
C ALA A 91 4.73 7.58 -4.89
N VAL A 92 5.08 6.84 -5.94
CA VAL A 92 6.12 7.21 -6.90
C VAL A 92 5.51 7.39 -8.28
N VAL A 93 5.75 8.55 -8.87
CA VAL A 93 5.32 8.91 -10.23
C VAL A 93 6.57 9.07 -11.09
N HIS A 94 6.54 8.53 -12.31
CA HIS A 94 7.68 8.57 -13.23
C HIS A 94 7.52 9.65 -14.29
N ALA A 95 8.64 10.28 -14.62
CA ALA A 95 8.79 11.15 -15.76
C ALA A 95 9.26 10.37 -16.99
N SER A 96 8.93 10.87 -18.17
CA SER A 96 9.39 10.33 -19.47
C SER A 96 10.91 10.30 -19.62
N ASN A 97 11.65 11.17 -18.93
CA ASN A 97 13.10 11.20 -18.91
C ASN A 97 13.73 10.31 -17.82
N GLY A 98 12.91 9.51 -17.12
CA GLY A 98 13.35 8.60 -16.06
C GLY A 98 13.54 9.26 -14.70
N GLU A 99 13.23 10.55 -14.53
CA GLU A 99 13.08 11.15 -13.19
C GLU A 99 11.85 10.58 -12.47
N VAL A 100 11.81 10.75 -11.15
CA VAL A 100 10.62 10.38 -10.38
C VAL A 100 10.26 11.45 -9.36
N GLY A 101 8.98 11.60 -9.10
CA GLY A 101 8.47 12.29 -7.92
C GLY A 101 8.02 11.29 -6.88
N VAL A 102 8.37 11.55 -5.63
CA VAL A 102 7.95 10.75 -4.48
C VAL A 102 7.21 11.66 -3.51
N ALA A 103 6.05 11.21 -3.04
CA ALA A 103 5.29 11.91 -2.01
C ALA A 103 4.57 10.94 -1.07
N LEU A 104 4.07 11.50 0.03
CA LEU A 104 3.21 10.82 0.99
C LEU A 104 1.93 11.61 1.18
N GLY A 105 0.82 10.90 1.40
CA GLY A 105 -0.51 11.48 1.59
C GLY A 105 -1.35 10.67 2.56
N ASP A 106 -2.38 11.30 3.10
CA ASP A 106 -3.41 10.65 3.92
C ASP A 106 -4.34 9.75 3.10
N THR A 107 -4.41 9.96 1.79
CA THR A 107 -5.15 9.14 0.83
C THR A 107 -4.24 8.73 -0.33
N GLN A 108 -4.62 7.69 -1.09
CA GLN A 108 -3.90 7.32 -2.31
C GLN A 108 -3.88 8.48 -3.32
N THR A 109 -5.01 9.16 -3.48
CA THR A 109 -5.15 10.28 -4.42
C THR A 109 -4.26 11.46 -4.04
N SER A 110 -4.22 11.86 -2.76
CA SER A 110 -3.34 12.94 -2.32
C SER A 110 -1.86 12.58 -2.51
N ALA A 111 -1.46 11.34 -2.16
CA ALA A 111 -0.09 10.87 -2.38
C ALA A 111 0.32 10.90 -3.85
N VAL A 112 -0.53 10.43 -4.77
CA VAL A 112 -0.25 10.41 -6.22
C VAL A 112 -0.19 11.83 -6.79
N GLN A 113 -1.12 12.71 -6.40
CA GLN A 113 -1.15 14.08 -6.90
C GLN A 113 0.09 14.87 -6.46
N ASP A 114 0.49 14.75 -5.19
CA ASP A 114 1.68 15.41 -4.68
C ASP A 114 2.95 14.84 -5.32
N ALA A 115 3.01 13.51 -5.52
CA ALA A 115 4.12 12.87 -6.21
C ALA A 115 4.22 13.35 -7.67
N PHE A 116 3.09 13.55 -8.34
CA PHE A 116 3.03 14.11 -9.69
C PHE A 116 3.56 15.55 -9.74
N VAL A 117 3.17 16.41 -8.80
CA VAL A 117 3.68 17.79 -8.69
C VAL A 117 5.19 17.81 -8.45
N VAL A 118 5.71 16.93 -7.60
CA VAL A 118 7.16 16.78 -7.39
C VAL A 118 7.84 16.31 -8.68
N CYS A 119 7.25 15.33 -9.36
CA CYS A 119 7.77 14.78 -10.60
C CYS A 119 7.88 15.84 -11.71
N GLN A 120 6.89 16.73 -11.84
CA GLN A 120 6.85 17.77 -12.87
C GLN A 120 8.05 18.74 -12.82
N ARG A 121 8.74 18.84 -11.68
CA ARG A 121 9.98 19.62 -11.55
C ARG A 121 11.15 18.99 -12.33
N GLY A 122 11.09 17.68 -12.57
CA GLY A 122 12.11 16.91 -13.26
C GLY A 122 11.81 16.66 -14.74
N GLY A 123 10.55 16.73 -15.17
CA GLY A 123 10.18 16.51 -16.58
C GLY A 123 8.68 16.30 -16.80
N GLN A 124 8.32 15.80 -17.99
CA GLN A 124 6.93 15.45 -18.30
C GLN A 124 6.56 14.11 -17.64
N CYS A 125 5.61 14.15 -16.72
CA CYS A 125 5.19 13.02 -15.91
C CYS A 125 3.83 12.48 -16.31
N SER A 126 3.56 11.21 -16.01
CA SER A 126 2.24 10.60 -16.10
C SER A 126 1.90 9.89 -14.79
N THR A 127 0.65 10.01 -14.35
CA THR A 127 0.13 9.23 -13.23
C THR A 127 -0.19 7.78 -13.62
N ASP A 128 -0.19 7.46 -14.91
CA ASP A 128 -0.40 6.11 -15.41
C ASP A 128 0.78 5.22 -14.99
N GLY A 129 0.49 4.17 -14.22
CA GLY A 129 1.53 3.30 -13.66
C GLY A 129 2.23 3.86 -12.41
N ALA A 130 1.63 4.83 -11.71
CA ALA A 130 2.11 5.25 -10.40
C ALA A 130 2.22 4.05 -9.44
N TYR A 131 3.36 3.94 -8.76
CA TYR A 131 3.58 2.90 -7.77
C TYR A 131 3.14 3.39 -6.39
N ILE A 132 2.18 2.69 -5.77
CA ILE A 132 1.55 3.13 -4.53
C ILE A 132 1.71 2.03 -3.48
N TRP A 133 2.08 2.41 -2.26
CA TRP A 133 2.07 1.50 -1.11
C TRP A 133 1.56 2.21 0.13
N PHE A 134 1.06 1.42 1.07
CA PHE A 134 0.61 1.91 2.37
C PHE A 134 1.64 1.60 3.44
N ASP A 135 2.10 2.62 4.17
CA ASP A 135 2.85 2.45 5.40
C ASP A 135 1.85 2.49 6.57
N SER A 136 1.57 1.32 7.15
CA SER A 136 0.64 1.17 8.27
C SER A 136 1.24 1.58 9.61
N GLY A 137 2.49 2.03 9.62
CA GLY A 137 3.21 2.29 10.84
C GLY A 137 2.53 3.35 11.71
N GLN A 138 2.26 3.04 12.98
CA GLN A 138 1.37 3.85 13.82
C GLN A 138 2.12 4.95 14.56
N ARG A 139 2.02 6.22 14.14
CA ARG A 139 2.47 7.34 14.99
C ARG A 139 1.61 7.42 16.27
N PRO A 140 2.20 7.59 17.46
CA PRO A 140 1.42 7.91 18.65
C PRO A 140 0.56 9.16 18.37
N GLY A 141 -0.76 9.04 18.47
CA GLY A 141 -1.70 10.16 18.32
C GLY A 141 -2.19 10.46 16.90
N MET A 142 -1.70 9.79 15.85
CA MET A 142 -2.32 9.87 14.50
C MET A 142 -2.91 8.52 14.09
N ARG A 143 -4.24 8.46 14.07
CA ARG A 143 -4.98 7.50 13.25
C ARG A 143 -5.34 8.21 11.96
N LEU A 144 -5.02 7.61 10.81
CA LEU A 144 -5.60 8.06 9.55
C LEU A 144 -7.13 8.04 9.66
N PRO A 145 -7.82 8.90 8.89
CA PRO A 145 -9.25 8.73 8.68
C PRO A 145 -9.49 7.26 8.30
N PRO A 146 -10.57 6.63 8.80
CA PRO A 146 -10.93 5.30 8.33
C PRO A 146 -10.92 5.31 6.80
N PRO A 147 -10.38 4.26 6.15
CA PRO A 147 -10.33 4.19 4.70
C PRO A 147 -11.72 4.59 4.19
N GLN A 148 -11.77 5.47 3.18
CA GLN A 148 -13.03 5.91 2.59
C GLN A 148 -13.92 4.68 2.47
N ALA A 149 -15.05 4.71 3.19
CA ALA A 149 -15.97 3.59 3.23
C ALA A 149 -16.12 3.15 1.78
N ALA A 150 -15.82 1.88 1.50
CA ALA A 150 -16.05 1.31 0.17
C ALA A 150 -17.40 1.86 -0.28
N GLN A 151 -17.41 2.55 -1.44
CA GLN A 151 -18.63 3.13 -1.99
C GLN A 151 -19.75 2.15 -1.70
N PRO A 152 -20.83 2.56 -1.01
CA PRO A 152 -21.82 1.64 -0.49
C PRO A 152 -22.09 0.64 -1.60
N GLN A 153 -21.71 -0.63 -1.37
CA GLN A 153 -22.00 -1.67 -2.34
C GLN A 153 -23.47 -1.45 -2.67
N PRO A 154 -23.84 -1.17 -3.93
CA PRO A 154 -25.20 -0.81 -4.26
C PRO A 154 -26.08 -1.83 -3.57
N ALA A 155 -26.92 -1.34 -2.65
CA ALA A 155 -27.54 -2.13 -1.59
C ALA A 155 -27.89 -3.49 -2.14
N GLN A 156 -27.25 -4.56 -1.61
CA GLN A 156 -27.29 -5.91 -2.19
C GLN A 156 -28.68 -6.18 -2.70
N CYS A 157 -28.79 -6.06 -4.00
CA CYS A 157 -30.06 -5.94 -4.62
C CYS A 157 -30.54 -7.37 -4.76
N LYS A 158 -31.32 -7.83 -3.77
CA LYS A 158 -31.83 -9.20 -3.73
C LYS A 158 -32.78 -9.34 -4.91
N ILE A 159 -32.27 -9.85 -6.02
CA ILE A 159 -33.07 -10.31 -7.14
C ILE A 159 -33.92 -11.48 -6.58
N PRO A 160 -35.25 -11.39 -6.57
CA PRO A 160 -36.09 -12.51 -6.18
C PRO A 160 -35.78 -13.69 -7.10
N ALA A 161 -35.18 -14.75 -6.54
CA ALA A 161 -34.96 -15.98 -7.29
C ALA A 161 -36.34 -16.57 -7.68
N GLY A 162 -36.53 -16.88 -8.96
CA GLY A 162 -37.75 -17.53 -9.46
C GLY A 162 -38.88 -16.61 -9.93
N GLN A 163 -38.68 -15.29 -9.97
CA GLN A 163 -39.65 -14.38 -10.61
C GLN A 163 -39.11 -13.83 -11.93
N VAL A 164 -39.91 -13.94 -13.00
CA VAL A 164 -39.64 -13.30 -14.29
C VAL A 164 -39.95 -11.81 -14.15
N ILE A 165 -38.95 -11.05 -13.70
CA ILE A 165 -39.05 -9.60 -13.58
C ILE A 165 -38.60 -8.98 -14.91
N ARG A 166 -39.31 -7.97 -15.40
CA ARG A 166 -38.87 -7.24 -16.60
C ARG A 166 -37.50 -6.62 -16.34
N MET A 167 -36.57 -6.85 -17.25
CA MET A 167 -35.21 -6.33 -17.16
C MET A 167 -34.81 -5.62 -18.44
N GLN A 168 -34.02 -4.57 -18.31
CA GLN A 168 -33.40 -3.85 -19.40
C GLN A 168 -31.89 -3.92 -19.24
N THR A 169 -31.20 -4.45 -20.26
CA THR A 169 -29.74 -4.56 -20.27
C THR A 169 -29.17 -3.56 -21.27
N ARG A 170 -28.23 -2.72 -20.84
CA ARG A 170 -27.49 -1.79 -21.69
C ARG A 170 -26.00 -2.11 -21.59
N CYS A 171 -25.35 -2.34 -22.73
CA CYS A 171 -23.94 -2.70 -22.79
C CYS A 171 -23.16 -1.75 -23.68
N ILE A 172 -21.93 -1.43 -23.27
CA ILE A 172 -20.95 -0.64 -24.04
C ILE A 172 -19.62 -1.39 -23.93
N ASN A 173 -19.09 -1.89 -25.06
CA ASN A 173 -17.79 -2.59 -25.11
C ASN A 173 -17.62 -3.74 -24.10
N GLY A 174 -18.72 -4.45 -23.78
CA GLY A 174 -18.71 -5.56 -22.83
C GLY A 174 -19.00 -5.16 -21.38
N GLU A 175 -18.96 -3.87 -21.04
CA GLU A 175 -19.46 -3.39 -19.75
C GLU A 175 -20.98 -3.24 -19.82
N CYS A 176 -21.70 -4.01 -19.01
CA CYS A 176 -23.16 -4.05 -19.02
C CYS A 176 -23.75 -3.55 -17.71
N THR A 177 -24.84 -2.79 -17.83
CA THR A 177 -25.73 -2.45 -16.72
C THR A 177 -27.10 -3.07 -17.00
N ARG A 178 -27.59 -3.91 -16.08
CA ARG A 178 -28.91 -4.52 -16.13
C ARG A 178 -29.79 -3.93 -15.04
N THR A 179 -30.89 -3.32 -15.47
CA THR A 179 -31.88 -2.67 -14.61
C THR A 179 -33.12 -3.56 -14.56
N TYR A 180 -33.55 -3.95 -13.36
CA TYR A 180 -34.78 -4.70 -13.14
C TYR A 180 -35.92 -3.76 -12.74
N GLU A 181 -37.15 -4.19 -12.96
CA GLU A 181 -38.39 -3.42 -12.69
C GLU A 181 -38.50 -2.87 -11.27
N ASN A 182 -37.90 -3.55 -10.27
CA ASN A 182 -37.84 -3.08 -8.87
C ASN A 182 -36.82 -1.94 -8.64
N GLY A 183 -36.31 -1.31 -9.71
CA GLY A 183 -35.30 -0.25 -9.65
C GLY A 183 -33.88 -0.77 -9.41
N CYS A 184 -33.70 -2.08 -9.36
CA CYS A 184 -32.42 -2.71 -9.11
C CYS A 184 -31.48 -2.59 -10.30
N THR A 185 -30.25 -2.10 -10.10
CA THR A 185 -29.24 -2.06 -11.16
C THR A 185 -28.02 -2.90 -10.79
N VAL A 186 -27.68 -3.86 -11.64
CA VAL A 186 -26.45 -4.64 -11.53
C VAL A 186 -25.49 -4.28 -12.66
N ARG A 187 -24.21 -4.08 -12.32
CA ARG A 187 -23.14 -3.89 -13.28
C ARG A 187 -22.33 -5.18 -13.40
N PHE A 188 -22.07 -5.62 -14.61
CA PHE A 188 -21.32 -6.84 -14.87
C PHE A 188 -20.59 -6.74 -16.22
N GLN A 189 -19.55 -7.54 -16.37
CA GLN A 189 -18.88 -7.72 -17.67
C GLN A 189 -19.60 -8.84 -18.44
N ALA A 190 -20.02 -8.57 -19.67
CA ALA A 190 -20.53 -9.58 -20.59
C ALA A 190 -19.47 -10.66 -20.87
N ALA A 191 -19.90 -11.88 -21.14
CA ALA A 191 -19.00 -12.93 -21.58
C ALA A 191 -18.48 -12.60 -22.99
N ARG A 192 -17.19 -12.90 -23.25
CA ARG A 192 -16.60 -12.77 -24.59
C ARG A 192 -16.64 -14.13 -25.27
N CYS A 193 -17.59 -14.31 -26.18
CA CYS A 193 -17.89 -15.59 -26.81
C CYS A 193 -17.35 -15.62 -28.23
N LEU A 194 -16.86 -16.78 -28.66
CA LEU A 194 -16.50 -17.00 -30.05
C LEU A 194 -17.77 -17.30 -30.83
N ASP A 195 -18.11 -16.43 -31.77
CA ASP A 195 -19.12 -16.70 -32.79
C ASP A 195 -18.50 -17.61 -33.86
N ARG A 196 -19.03 -18.83 -33.98
CA ARG A 196 -18.52 -19.85 -34.91
C ARG A 196 -18.90 -19.55 -36.37
N GLU A 197 -19.96 -18.78 -36.61
CA GLU A 197 -20.37 -18.43 -37.97
C GLU A 197 -19.45 -17.35 -38.55
N THR A 198 -19.10 -16.36 -37.72
CA THR A 198 -18.26 -15.23 -38.15
C THR A 198 -16.78 -15.37 -37.76
N ASN A 199 -16.42 -16.42 -37.01
CA ASN A 199 -15.10 -16.62 -36.40
C ASN A 199 -14.59 -15.38 -35.63
N SER A 200 -15.51 -14.63 -35.01
CA SER A 200 -15.19 -13.38 -34.31
C SER A 200 -15.60 -13.46 -32.84
N TYR A 201 -14.90 -12.71 -31.99
CA TYR A 201 -15.24 -12.63 -30.57
C TYR A 201 -16.27 -11.53 -30.33
N VAL A 202 -17.44 -11.93 -29.85
CA VAL A 202 -18.57 -11.04 -29.57
C VAL A 202 -18.92 -11.03 -28.09
N TRP A 203 -19.39 -9.88 -27.59
CA TRP A 203 -19.83 -9.74 -26.20
C TRP A 203 -21.27 -10.23 -26.06
N LYS A 204 -21.51 -11.28 -25.28
CA LYS A 204 -22.86 -11.81 -24.98
C LYS A 204 -23.24 -11.55 -23.50
N PRO A 205 -24.23 -10.68 -23.24
CA PRO A 205 -24.65 -10.31 -21.86
C PRO A 205 -25.37 -11.42 -21.08
N ASN A 206 -25.81 -12.48 -21.77
CA ASN A 206 -26.52 -13.61 -21.16
C ASN A 206 -25.63 -14.85 -20.99
N GLY A 207 -24.34 -14.73 -21.29
CA GLY A 207 -23.42 -15.87 -21.36
C GLY A 207 -23.21 -16.34 -22.80
N CYS A 208 -22.24 -17.24 -22.96
CA CYS A 208 -22.06 -17.94 -24.21
C CYS A 208 -23.07 -19.09 -24.22
N ASP A 209 -24.11 -18.99 -25.02
CA ASP A 209 -25.05 -20.10 -25.21
C ASP A 209 -24.25 -21.32 -25.70
N GLU A 210 -24.24 -22.40 -24.93
CA GLU A 210 -23.95 -23.72 -25.49
C GLU A 210 -25.23 -24.18 -26.18
N GLU A 211 -25.42 -23.82 -27.45
CA GLU A 211 -26.39 -24.52 -28.28
C GLU A 211 -25.96 -25.99 -28.36
N SER A 212 -26.69 -26.85 -27.65
CA SER A 212 -26.84 -28.28 -27.91
C SER A 212 -28.30 -28.56 -28.23
#